data_AF-A0A6N3DSL3-F1
#
_entry.id   AF-A0A6N3DSL3-F1
#
_cell.length_a   1.000
_cell.length_b   1.000
_cell.length_c   1.000
_cell.angle_alpha   90.00
_cell.angle_beta   90.00
_cell.angle_gamma   90.00
#
_symmetry.space_group_name_H-M   'P 1'
#
loop_
_entity.id
_entity.type
_entity.pdbx_description
1 polymer ?
#
loop_
_entity_poly.entity_id
_entity_poly.type
_entity_poly.pdbx_seq_one_letter_code
_entity_poly.pdbx_strand_id
1 'polypeptide(L)'
;MDSEKMASFAAKAEMDTMLQTVLELMDSDDGKDFEEKRKEAIEFLSQKKSRNVAEILVDLAIDDQTGKEIASSFWAAGQPIQIKDELILRAANPSDRETFLEIQRIYSPMRSMLQEGAYCDMVWKEHIQPKALMCSILKNETYIGYCGIKDTAHEPWEIAIELLPQWTRQGIGPKALIAMMDAINHRLGKSEFRVRIDPGNQSSQKLFERLGAVPNGISSLFLQEEELQQRCEEENLHLIDEDVIALAQKFNVEPRKLLSHVLEYKLVWLENTAKDYD
;
A
#
# COMPACT_ATOMS: atom_id res chain seq x y z
N MET A 1 2.97 -15.46 -20.25
CA MET A 1 3.25 -14.29 -19.40
C MET A 1 3.32 -13.12 -20.36
N ASP A 2 2.24 -12.34 -20.42
CA ASP A 2 1.97 -11.43 -21.54
C ASP A 2 2.99 -10.28 -21.61
N SER A 3 3.44 -9.97 -22.83
CA SER A 3 4.40 -8.89 -23.10
C SER A 3 3.88 -7.52 -22.63
N GLU A 4 2.56 -7.33 -22.57
CA GLU A 4 1.91 -6.12 -22.04
C GLU A 4 2.05 -6.01 -20.51
N LYS A 5 1.91 -7.12 -19.78
CA LYS A 5 2.16 -7.14 -18.32
C LYS A 5 3.62 -6.82 -18.01
N MET A 6 4.55 -7.40 -18.77
CA MET A 6 5.99 -7.11 -18.63
C MET A 6 6.32 -5.64 -18.93
N ALA A 7 5.64 -5.02 -19.89
CA ALA A 7 5.82 -3.61 -20.24
C ALA A 7 5.25 -2.65 -19.18
N SER A 8 4.11 -3.00 -18.56
CA SER A 8 3.53 -2.24 -17.44
C SER A 8 4.41 -2.32 -16.18
N PHE A 9 4.89 -3.52 -15.83
CA PHE A 9 5.84 -3.70 -14.73
C PHE A 9 7.15 -2.93 -14.96
N ALA A 10 7.69 -2.96 -16.18
CA ALA A 10 8.90 -2.23 -16.53
C ALA A 10 8.70 -0.70 -16.47
N ALA A 11 7.55 -0.20 -16.93
CA ALA A 11 7.24 1.23 -16.89
C ALA A 11 7.02 1.74 -15.46
N LYS A 12 6.35 0.96 -14.61
CA LYS A 12 6.19 1.28 -13.19
C LYS A 12 7.52 1.24 -12.46
N ALA A 13 8.35 0.23 -12.75
CA ALA A 13 9.70 0.14 -12.21
C ALA A 13 10.56 1.35 -12.60
N GLU A 14 10.49 1.75 -13.86
CA GLU A 14 11.19 2.94 -14.35
C GLU A 14 10.71 4.22 -13.65
N MET A 15 9.39 4.35 -13.41
CA MET A 15 8.80 5.51 -12.73
C MET A 15 9.16 5.56 -11.24
N ASP A 16 9.16 4.43 -10.56
CA ASP A 16 9.56 4.31 -9.15
C ASP A 16 11.07 4.60 -8.99
N THR A 17 11.93 4.11 -9.91
CA THR A 17 13.36 4.46 -9.95
C THR A 17 13.56 5.95 -10.18
N MET A 18 12.81 6.56 -11.11
CA MET A 18 12.90 8.00 -11.35
C MET A 18 12.50 8.81 -10.12
N LEU A 19 11.44 8.40 -9.42
CA LEU A 19 11.00 9.05 -8.19
C LEU A 19 12.06 8.93 -7.09
N GLN A 20 12.66 7.74 -6.92
CA GLN A 20 13.69 7.48 -5.92
C GLN A 20 14.94 8.32 -6.15
N THR A 21 15.44 8.41 -7.39
CA THR A 21 16.61 9.25 -7.70
C THR A 21 16.32 10.73 -7.47
N VAL A 22 15.10 11.19 -7.76
CA VAL A 22 14.70 12.58 -7.47
C VAL A 22 14.66 12.83 -5.96
N LEU A 23 14.15 11.87 -5.17
CA LEU A 23 14.14 11.98 -3.71
C LEU A 23 15.56 12.01 -3.13
N GLU A 24 16.47 11.17 -3.63
CA GLU A 24 17.87 11.18 -3.21
C GLU A 24 18.59 12.48 -3.57
N LEU A 25 18.32 13.04 -4.74
CA LEU A 25 18.83 14.36 -5.14
C LEU A 25 18.29 15.48 -4.25
N MET A 26 17.06 15.34 -3.73
CA MET A 26 16.47 16.32 -2.83
C MET A 26 17.04 16.20 -1.40
N ASP A 27 17.25 14.98 -0.92
CA ASP A 27 17.66 14.69 0.46
C ASP A 27 19.18 14.60 0.67
N SER A 28 20.00 14.73 -0.40
CA SER A 28 21.46 14.70 -0.31
C SER A 28 22.03 15.84 0.54
N ASP A 29 22.94 15.57 1.49
CA ASP A 29 23.65 16.64 2.23
C ASP A 29 24.92 17.06 1.46
N ASP A 30 24.73 17.55 0.23
CA ASP A 30 25.80 17.88 -0.72
C ASP A 30 26.16 19.37 -0.76
N GLY A 31 25.61 20.17 0.16
CA GLY A 31 25.84 21.61 0.26
C GLY A 31 25.15 22.45 -0.81
N LYS A 32 24.34 21.85 -1.68
CA LYS A 32 23.55 22.56 -2.71
C LYS A 32 22.24 23.07 -2.13
N ASP A 33 21.78 24.21 -2.64
CA ASP A 33 20.47 24.73 -2.26
C ASP A 33 19.32 24.01 -3.00
N PHE A 34 18.09 24.26 -2.55
CA PHE A 34 16.90 23.61 -3.07
C PHE A 34 16.68 23.86 -4.58
N GLU A 35 16.99 25.06 -5.10
CA GLU A 35 16.78 25.38 -6.51
C GLU A 35 17.83 24.69 -7.40
N GLU A 36 19.06 24.54 -6.92
CA GLU A 36 20.10 23.76 -7.59
C GLU A 36 19.70 22.27 -7.69
N LYS A 37 19.26 21.68 -6.56
CA LYS A 37 18.76 20.29 -6.53
C LYS A 37 17.54 20.07 -7.40
N ARG A 38 16.61 21.02 -7.39
CA ARG A 38 15.42 21.01 -8.26
C ARG A 38 15.82 21.03 -9.74
N LYS A 39 16.80 21.84 -10.12
CA LYS A 39 17.29 21.91 -11.50
C LYS A 39 17.93 20.59 -11.94
N GLU A 40 18.71 19.96 -11.07
CA GLU A 40 19.31 18.65 -11.33
C GLU A 40 18.26 17.54 -11.47
N ALA A 41 17.24 17.53 -10.61
CA ALA A 41 16.12 16.61 -10.74
C ALA A 41 15.36 16.78 -12.08
N ILE A 42 15.12 18.02 -12.51
CA ILE A 42 14.49 18.31 -13.81
C ILE A 42 15.38 17.84 -14.97
N GLU A 43 16.69 18.09 -14.89
CA GLU A 43 17.65 17.69 -15.91
C GLU A 43 17.77 16.16 -16.00
N PHE A 44 17.82 15.47 -14.87
CA PHE A 44 17.78 14.01 -14.78
C PHE A 44 16.52 13.43 -15.44
N LEU A 45 15.34 13.94 -15.09
CA LEU A 45 14.06 13.50 -15.67
C LEU A 45 13.99 13.77 -17.18
N SER A 46 14.63 14.83 -17.66
CA SER A 46 14.64 15.20 -19.09
C SER A 46 15.52 14.30 -19.97
N GLN A 47 16.50 13.59 -19.38
CA GLN A 47 17.48 12.77 -20.10
C GLN A 47 17.06 11.30 -20.27
N LYS A 48 16.07 10.81 -19.51
CA LYS A 48 15.58 9.44 -19.64
C LYS A 48 14.63 9.33 -20.84
N LYS A 49 15.04 8.58 -21.87
CA LYS A 49 14.19 8.22 -23.03
C LYS A 49 13.13 7.21 -22.59
N SER A 50 12.04 7.71 -22.04
CA SER A 50 10.87 6.91 -21.67
C SER A 50 10.14 6.39 -22.92
N ARG A 51 9.35 5.33 -22.72
CA ARG A 51 8.15 4.99 -23.51
C ARG A 51 7.37 6.26 -23.87
N ASN A 52 6.69 6.28 -25.02
CA ASN A 52 5.97 7.49 -25.47
C ASN A 52 4.99 7.93 -24.36
N VAL A 53 5.16 9.15 -23.85
CA VAL A 53 4.32 9.72 -22.77
C VAL A 53 2.83 9.58 -23.10
N ALA A 54 2.47 9.66 -24.38
CA ALA A 54 1.10 9.44 -24.83
C ALA A 54 0.57 8.03 -24.53
N GLU A 55 1.39 6.99 -24.67
CA GLU A 55 1.01 5.60 -24.35
C GLU A 55 0.81 5.44 -22.84
N ILE A 56 1.70 6.01 -22.02
CA ILE A 56 1.57 5.97 -20.55
C ILE A 56 0.28 6.66 -20.11
N LEU A 57 -0.03 7.83 -20.67
CA LEU A 57 -1.27 8.56 -20.35
C LEU A 57 -2.53 7.78 -20.75
N VAL A 58 -2.49 7.05 -21.85
CA VAL A 58 -3.58 6.16 -22.28
C VAL A 58 -3.74 5.00 -21.30
N ASP A 59 -2.66 4.30 -20.96
CA ASP A 59 -2.68 3.18 -20.01
C ASP A 59 -3.26 3.63 -18.65
N LEU A 60 -2.79 4.76 -18.12
CA LEU A 60 -3.29 5.34 -16.86
C LEU A 60 -4.78 5.70 -16.93
N ALA A 61 -5.25 6.23 -18.07
CA ALA A 61 -6.67 6.55 -18.24
C ALA A 61 -7.55 5.30 -18.29
N ILE A 62 -7.05 4.21 -18.90
CA ILE A 62 -7.72 2.90 -18.93
C ILE A 62 -7.81 2.32 -17.52
N ASP A 63 -6.72 2.39 -16.75
CA ASP A 63 -6.69 1.93 -15.35
C ASP A 63 -7.69 2.70 -14.49
N ASP A 64 -7.71 4.03 -14.61
CA ASP A 64 -8.64 4.89 -13.90
C ASP A 64 -10.10 4.56 -14.27
N GLN A 65 -10.38 4.33 -15.54
CA GLN A 65 -11.72 3.98 -15.99
C GLN A 65 -12.16 2.61 -15.45
N THR A 66 -11.29 1.61 -15.53
CA THR A 66 -11.51 0.26 -14.98
C THR A 66 -11.78 0.33 -13.47
N GLY A 67 -10.96 1.12 -12.76
CA GLY A 67 -11.13 1.42 -11.34
C GLY A 67 -12.50 2.00 -10.99
N LYS A 68 -12.94 3.03 -11.73
CA LYS A 68 -14.25 3.67 -11.53
C LYS A 68 -15.40 2.70 -11.71
N GLU A 69 -15.33 1.83 -12.72
CA GLU A 69 -16.37 0.84 -13.00
C GLU A 69 -16.47 -0.18 -11.87
N ILE A 70 -15.33 -0.69 -11.39
CA ILE A 70 -15.25 -1.60 -10.24
C ILE A 70 -15.83 -0.94 -8.99
N ALA A 71 -15.37 0.26 -8.64
CA ALA A 71 -15.83 0.96 -7.45
C ALA A 71 -17.34 1.30 -7.53
N SER A 72 -17.81 1.74 -8.70
CA SER A 72 -19.23 2.04 -8.91
C SER A 72 -20.09 0.79 -8.77
N SER A 73 -19.67 -0.34 -9.35
CA SER A 73 -20.36 -1.62 -9.23
C SER A 73 -20.40 -2.09 -7.77
N PHE A 74 -19.27 -2.02 -7.06
CA PHE A 74 -19.16 -2.40 -5.66
C PHE A 74 -20.11 -1.62 -4.75
N TRP A 75 -20.17 -0.29 -4.90
CA TRP A 75 -21.00 0.56 -4.05
C TRP A 75 -22.48 0.56 -4.46
N ALA A 76 -22.80 0.37 -5.74
CA ALA A 76 -24.17 0.22 -6.22
C ALA A 76 -24.87 -1.03 -5.64
N ALA A 77 -24.10 -2.07 -5.30
CA ALA A 77 -24.61 -3.28 -4.64
C ALA A 77 -24.96 -3.07 -3.15
N GLY A 78 -24.62 -1.92 -2.55
CA GLY A 78 -25.08 -1.53 -1.21
C GLY A 78 -24.06 -0.72 -0.41
N GLN A 79 -24.44 0.48 0.05
CA GLN A 79 -23.65 1.32 0.93
C GLN A 79 -24.53 1.96 2.02
N PRO A 80 -24.04 2.14 3.26
CA PRO A 80 -22.76 1.63 3.77
C PRO A 80 -22.82 0.14 4.13
N ILE A 81 -21.66 -0.48 4.33
CA ILE A 81 -21.57 -1.84 4.87
C ILE A 81 -21.66 -1.73 6.40
N GLN A 82 -22.74 -2.27 6.95
CA GLN A 82 -22.99 -2.28 8.39
C GLN A 82 -22.24 -3.45 9.04
N ILE A 83 -21.55 -3.17 10.13
CA ILE A 83 -20.86 -4.16 10.97
C ILE A 83 -21.45 -4.06 12.39
N LYS A 84 -21.33 -5.13 13.18
CA LYS A 84 -21.68 -5.09 14.62
C LYS A 84 -20.88 -4.00 15.36
N ASP A 85 -21.33 -3.66 16.56
CA ASP A 85 -20.66 -2.71 17.47
C ASP A 85 -20.55 -1.28 16.91
N GLU A 86 -21.58 -0.85 16.19
CA GLU A 86 -21.69 0.52 15.63
C GLU A 86 -20.56 0.84 14.64
N LEU A 87 -19.96 -0.19 14.04
CA LEU A 87 -18.93 -0.09 13.02
C LEU A 87 -19.55 -0.03 11.63
N ILE A 88 -19.03 0.85 10.79
CA ILE A 88 -19.55 1.08 9.43
C ILE A 88 -18.38 1.21 8.46
N LEU A 89 -18.49 0.61 7.28
CA LEU A 89 -17.62 0.93 6.13
C LEU A 89 -18.39 1.72 5.08
N ARG A 90 -17.80 2.81 4.60
CA ARG A 90 -18.32 3.59 3.47
C ARG A 90 -17.19 4.00 2.55
N ALA A 91 -17.52 4.45 1.33
CA ALA A 91 -16.53 5.08 0.46
C ALA A 91 -15.80 6.22 1.18
N ALA A 92 -14.49 6.29 0.96
CA ALA A 92 -13.68 7.43 1.34
C ALA A 92 -14.23 8.71 0.70
N ASN A 93 -14.26 9.80 1.47
CA ASN A 93 -14.75 11.08 0.98
C ASN A 93 -13.88 12.24 1.49
N PRO A 94 -14.01 13.46 0.91
CA PRO A 94 -13.17 14.60 1.24
C PRO A 94 -13.10 14.98 2.72
N SER A 95 -14.14 14.68 3.51
CA SER A 95 -14.15 14.99 4.96
C SER A 95 -13.21 14.10 5.77
N ASP A 96 -12.76 12.96 5.22
CA ASP A 96 -11.84 12.04 5.89
C ASP A 96 -10.38 12.52 5.84
N ARG A 97 -10.06 13.50 4.98
CA ARG A 97 -8.69 13.89 4.63
C ARG A 97 -7.83 14.20 5.84
N GLU A 98 -8.29 15.03 6.76
CA GLU A 98 -7.46 15.48 7.89
C GLU A 98 -7.10 14.31 8.81
N THR A 99 -8.07 13.48 9.18
CA THR A 99 -7.82 12.32 10.03
C THR A 99 -7.02 11.24 9.30
N PHE A 100 -7.21 11.07 8.00
CA PHE A 100 -6.33 10.23 7.18
C PHE A 100 -4.88 10.73 7.23
N LEU A 101 -4.63 12.03 7.08
CA LEU A 101 -3.29 12.60 7.15
C LEU A 101 -2.68 12.48 8.55
N GLU A 102 -3.47 12.52 9.62
CA GLU A 102 -3.02 12.20 10.98
C GLU A 102 -2.49 10.76 11.06
N ILE A 103 -3.22 9.80 10.49
CA ILE A 103 -2.78 8.40 10.43
C ILE A 103 -1.47 8.29 9.63
N GLN A 104 -1.36 8.97 8.48
CA GLN A 104 -0.13 8.96 7.68
C GLN A 104 1.07 9.53 8.45
N ARG A 105 0.88 10.57 9.28
CA ARG A 105 1.97 11.11 10.12
C ARG A 105 2.47 10.12 11.16
N ILE A 106 1.65 9.15 11.55
CA ILE A 106 2.01 8.12 12.52
C ILE A 106 2.76 6.97 11.84
N TYR A 107 2.22 6.46 10.72
CA TYR A 107 2.65 5.19 10.14
C TYR A 107 3.47 5.30 8.85
N SER A 108 3.39 6.40 8.11
CA SER A 108 4.10 6.52 6.83
C SER A 108 5.62 6.47 7.04
N PRO A 109 6.35 5.64 6.28
CA PRO A 109 7.80 5.68 6.23
C PRO A 109 8.34 7.08 5.84
N MET A 110 7.58 7.81 5.01
CA MET A 110 7.91 9.15 4.52
C MET A 110 7.22 10.25 5.34
N ARG A 111 6.94 10.01 6.63
CA ARG A 111 6.22 10.98 7.48
C ARG A 111 6.90 12.35 7.60
N SER A 112 8.22 12.45 7.40
CA SER A 112 8.94 13.73 7.35
C SER A 112 8.44 14.63 6.21
N MET A 113 8.05 14.06 5.08
CA MET A 113 7.53 14.80 3.92
C MET A 113 6.11 15.33 4.14
N LEU A 114 5.37 14.84 5.16
CA LEU A 114 4.01 15.30 5.47
C LEU A 114 3.94 16.69 6.10
N GLN A 115 5.08 17.36 6.28
CA GLN A 115 5.13 18.81 6.55
C GLN A 115 4.88 19.63 5.27
N GLU A 116 5.11 19.04 4.10
CA GLU A 116 4.93 19.69 2.80
C GLU A 116 3.49 19.53 2.31
N GLY A 117 2.79 20.66 2.10
CA GLY A 117 1.39 20.65 1.67
C GLY A 117 1.15 19.91 0.36
N ALA A 118 2.06 20.07 -0.61
CA ALA A 118 1.98 19.39 -1.90
C ALA A 118 2.07 17.86 -1.77
N TYR A 119 2.92 17.37 -0.86
CA TYR A 119 3.03 15.94 -0.58
C TYR A 119 1.75 15.42 0.10
N CYS A 120 1.18 16.18 1.04
CA CYS A 120 -0.11 15.85 1.65
C CYS A 120 -1.24 15.74 0.61
N ASP A 121 -1.28 16.66 -0.36
CA ASP A 121 -2.26 16.63 -1.45
C ASP A 121 -2.06 15.42 -2.36
N MET A 122 -0.81 15.07 -2.67
CA MET A 122 -0.47 13.89 -3.46
C MET A 122 -0.93 12.60 -2.76
N VAL A 123 -0.55 12.39 -1.50
CA VAL A 123 -0.90 11.19 -0.73
C VAL A 123 -2.41 11.06 -0.57
N TRP A 124 -3.11 12.18 -0.33
CA TRP A 124 -4.58 12.16 -0.32
C TRP A 124 -5.17 11.80 -1.68
N LYS A 125 -4.69 12.42 -2.76
CA LYS A 125 -5.16 12.14 -4.13
C LYS A 125 -4.96 10.67 -4.51
N GLU A 126 -3.84 10.07 -4.13
CA GLU A 126 -3.59 8.63 -4.32
C GLU A 126 -4.56 7.78 -3.50
N HIS A 127 -4.88 8.17 -2.27
CA HIS A 127 -5.84 7.44 -1.42
C HIS A 127 -7.26 7.40 -2.01
N ILE A 128 -7.70 8.49 -2.65
CA ILE A 128 -9.04 8.60 -3.26
C ILE A 128 -9.02 8.48 -4.79
N GLN A 129 -7.93 7.97 -5.37
CA GLN A 129 -7.81 7.86 -6.82
C GLN A 129 -8.86 6.88 -7.39
N PRO A 130 -9.22 7.00 -8.68
CA PRO A 130 -10.32 6.22 -9.23
C PRO A 130 -10.12 4.70 -9.20
N LYS A 131 -8.88 4.24 -9.27
CA LYS A 131 -8.48 2.83 -9.15
C LYS A 131 -8.31 2.34 -7.72
N ALA A 132 -8.49 3.19 -6.71
CA ALA A 132 -8.50 2.77 -5.33
C ALA A 132 -9.92 2.43 -4.87
N LEU A 133 -10.08 1.28 -4.22
CA LEU A 133 -11.30 0.90 -3.53
C LEU A 133 -11.08 1.04 -2.02
N MET A 134 -11.03 2.28 -1.55
CA MET A 134 -10.83 2.60 -0.12
C MET A 134 -12.16 2.73 0.63
N CYS A 135 -12.23 2.04 1.77
CA CYS A 135 -13.31 2.11 2.72
C CYS A 135 -12.87 2.88 3.96
N SER A 136 -13.57 3.95 4.29
CA SER A 136 -13.48 4.61 5.58
C SER A 136 -14.13 3.74 6.65
N ILE A 137 -13.41 3.49 7.74
CA ILE A 137 -13.89 2.76 8.92
C ILE A 137 -14.41 3.80 9.91
N LEU A 138 -15.71 3.73 10.21
CA LEU A 138 -16.36 4.60 11.17
C LEU A 138 -16.79 3.80 12.40
N LYS A 139 -16.70 4.42 13.57
CA LYS A 139 -17.34 3.96 14.81
C LYS A 139 -18.12 5.11 15.40
N ASN A 140 -19.43 4.96 15.62
CA ASN A 140 -20.28 6.04 16.11
C ASN A 140 -20.13 7.32 15.31
N GLU A 141 -20.24 7.19 13.99
CA GLU A 141 -20.10 8.28 12.99
C GLU A 141 -18.72 8.95 12.96
N THR A 142 -17.80 8.57 13.84
CA THR A 142 -16.43 9.08 13.88
C THR A 142 -15.56 8.28 12.93
N TYR A 143 -14.82 8.94 12.04
CA TYR A 143 -13.79 8.29 11.23
C TYR A 143 -12.61 7.87 12.13
N ILE A 144 -12.25 6.59 12.09
CA ILE A 144 -11.22 6.01 12.96
C ILE A 144 -10.06 5.36 12.20
N GLY A 145 -10.18 5.27 10.88
CA GLY A 145 -9.19 4.70 9.98
C GLY A 145 -9.78 4.24 8.67
N TYR A 146 -9.04 3.41 7.94
CA TYR A 146 -9.46 2.90 6.64
C TYR A 146 -9.00 1.46 6.42
N CYS A 147 -9.69 0.77 5.53
CA CYS A 147 -9.21 -0.43 4.88
C CYS A 147 -9.62 -0.42 3.40
N GLY A 148 -8.90 -1.10 2.52
CA GLY A 148 -9.25 -1.06 1.10
C GLY A 148 -8.26 -1.74 0.19
N ILE A 149 -8.45 -1.54 -1.11
CA ILE A 149 -7.53 -1.94 -2.17
C ILE A 149 -6.92 -0.69 -2.80
N LYS A 150 -5.58 -0.61 -2.87
CA LYS A 150 -4.86 0.57 -3.40
C LYS A 150 -5.04 0.77 -4.91
N ASP A 151 -5.07 -0.33 -5.64
CA ASP A 151 -5.14 -0.36 -7.09
C ASP A 151 -5.91 -1.60 -7.53
N THR A 152 -7.15 -1.42 -8.02
CA THR A 152 -8.01 -2.50 -8.53
C THR A 152 -7.79 -2.79 -10.00
N ALA A 153 -7.04 -1.95 -10.72
CA ALA A 153 -6.71 -2.18 -12.14
C ALA A 153 -5.64 -3.27 -12.28
N HIS A 154 -4.83 -3.50 -11.25
CA HIS A 154 -3.73 -4.46 -11.28
C HIS A 154 -3.90 -5.59 -10.26
N GLU A 155 -3.84 -6.83 -10.74
CA GLU A 155 -3.79 -8.01 -9.89
C GLU A 155 -2.34 -8.41 -9.54
N PRO A 156 -2.12 -9.02 -8.36
CA PRO A 156 -3.11 -9.30 -7.30
C PRO A 156 -3.50 -8.04 -6.52
N TRP A 157 -4.76 -7.95 -6.10
CA TRP A 157 -5.26 -6.81 -5.32
C TRP A 157 -4.60 -6.73 -3.95
N GLU A 158 -3.97 -5.60 -3.66
CA GLU A 158 -3.26 -5.36 -2.39
C GLU A 158 -4.16 -4.72 -1.34
N ILE A 159 -4.29 -5.40 -0.19
CA ILE A 159 -5.02 -4.89 0.97
C ILE A 159 -4.20 -3.81 1.68
N ALA A 160 -4.85 -2.70 1.99
CA ALA A 160 -4.38 -1.69 2.92
C ALA A 160 -5.30 -1.64 4.15
N ILE A 161 -4.73 -1.42 5.34
CA ILE A 161 -5.50 -1.13 6.54
C ILE A 161 -4.65 -0.34 7.53
N GLU A 162 -5.20 0.77 8.02
CA GLU A 162 -4.60 1.56 9.09
C GLU A 162 -5.70 2.12 10.00
N LEU A 163 -5.43 2.14 11.31
CA LEU A 163 -6.34 2.66 12.32
C LEU A 163 -5.57 3.66 13.17
N LEU A 164 -6.25 4.70 13.63
CA LEU A 164 -5.72 5.58 14.68
C LEU A 164 -5.32 4.75 15.92
N PRO A 165 -4.19 5.05 16.59
CA PRO A 165 -3.63 4.23 17.67
C PRO A 165 -4.63 3.87 18.78
N GLN A 166 -5.46 4.81 19.19
CA GLN A 166 -6.45 4.64 20.25
C GLN A 166 -7.56 3.64 19.89
N TRP A 167 -7.72 3.29 18.61
CA TRP A 167 -8.69 2.31 18.10
C TRP A 167 -8.07 0.95 17.76
N THR A 168 -6.76 0.81 17.95
CA THR A 168 -6.05 -0.47 17.76
C THR A 168 -6.31 -1.43 18.94
N ARG A 169 -6.04 -2.73 18.73
CA ARG A 169 -6.17 -3.80 19.76
C ARG A 169 -7.57 -3.97 20.37
N GLN A 170 -8.61 -3.48 19.69
CA GLN A 170 -10.03 -3.62 20.09
C GLN A 170 -10.84 -4.54 19.15
N GLY A 171 -10.16 -5.35 18.33
CA GLY A 171 -10.82 -6.23 17.34
C GLY A 171 -11.40 -5.51 16.11
N ILE A 172 -11.34 -4.18 16.04
CA ILE A 172 -11.90 -3.37 14.94
C ILE A 172 -11.29 -3.74 13.59
N GLY A 173 -9.95 -3.79 13.49
CA GLY A 173 -9.26 -4.09 12.24
C GLY A 173 -9.72 -5.40 11.58
N PRO A 174 -9.68 -6.54 12.29
CA PRO A 174 -10.21 -7.79 11.74
C PRO A 174 -11.70 -7.72 11.36
N LYS A 175 -12.57 -7.10 12.17
CA LYS A 175 -14.00 -6.94 11.85
C LYS A 175 -14.20 -6.16 10.55
N ALA A 176 -13.45 -5.07 10.36
CA ALA A 176 -13.47 -4.27 9.14
C ALA A 176 -12.96 -5.06 7.92
N LEU A 177 -11.83 -5.77 8.06
CA LEU A 177 -11.25 -6.60 7.00
C LEU A 177 -12.20 -7.73 6.55
N ILE A 178 -12.82 -8.44 7.49
CA ILE A 178 -13.79 -9.50 7.19
C ILE A 178 -14.96 -8.94 6.39
N ALA A 179 -15.59 -7.86 6.89
CA ALA A 179 -16.73 -7.25 6.22
C ALA A 179 -16.38 -6.71 4.82
N MET A 180 -15.21 -6.11 4.67
CA MET A 180 -14.71 -5.63 3.38
C MET A 180 -14.49 -6.79 2.40
N MET A 181 -13.79 -7.84 2.81
CA MET A 181 -13.48 -8.97 1.94
C MET A 181 -14.73 -9.80 1.59
N ASP A 182 -15.65 -9.99 2.54
CA ASP A 182 -16.95 -10.62 2.27
C ASP A 182 -17.74 -9.82 1.25
N ALA A 183 -17.79 -8.49 1.38
CA ALA A 183 -18.44 -7.63 0.41
C ALA A 183 -17.75 -7.69 -0.96
N ILE A 184 -16.41 -7.65 -1.03
CA ILE A 184 -15.65 -7.72 -2.28
C ILE A 184 -15.90 -9.07 -2.98
N ASN A 185 -15.86 -10.16 -2.22
CA ASN A 185 -16.09 -11.49 -2.75
C ASN A 185 -17.51 -11.65 -3.28
N HIS A 186 -18.52 -11.26 -2.49
CA HIS A 186 -19.92 -11.38 -2.87
C HIS A 186 -20.30 -10.48 -4.06
N ARG A 187 -19.77 -9.25 -4.11
CA ARG A 187 -20.18 -8.23 -5.10
C ARG A 187 -19.36 -8.27 -6.39
N LEU A 188 -18.09 -8.68 -6.30
CA LEU A 188 -17.14 -8.62 -7.41
C LEU A 188 -16.52 -9.98 -7.77
N GLY A 189 -16.82 -11.04 -7.01
CA GLY A 189 -16.27 -12.38 -7.24
C GLY A 189 -14.77 -12.51 -6.97
N LYS A 190 -14.15 -11.54 -6.28
CA LYS A 190 -12.71 -11.55 -5.98
C LYS A 190 -12.42 -12.29 -4.68
N SER A 191 -11.49 -13.24 -4.74
CA SER A 191 -11.16 -14.13 -3.63
C SER A 191 -9.66 -14.20 -3.33
N GLU A 192 -8.79 -13.61 -4.13
CA GLU A 192 -7.34 -13.63 -3.88
C GLU A 192 -6.81 -12.23 -3.64
N PHE A 193 -6.02 -12.10 -2.57
CA PHE A 193 -5.46 -10.83 -2.14
C PHE A 193 -3.98 -10.98 -1.81
N ARG A 194 -3.25 -9.90 -2.03
CA ARG A 194 -1.87 -9.70 -1.59
C ARG A 194 -1.87 -8.80 -0.36
N VAL A 195 -0.99 -9.10 0.59
CA VAL A 195 -0.74 -8.24 1.74
C VAL A 195 0.76 -8.03 1.87
N ARG A 196 1.18 -6.77 1.92
CA ARG A 196 2.58 -6.39 2.17
C ARG A 196 2.72 -5.83 3.57
N ILE A 197 3.63 -6.39 4.37
CA ILE A 197 3.77 -6.06 5.79
C ILE A 197 5.24 -5.81 6.11
N ASP A 198 5.52 -4.69 6.79
CA ASP A 198 6.84 -4.43 7.36
C ASP A 198 7.28 -5.57 8.31
N PRO A 199 8.53 -6.08 8.23
CA PRO A 199 9.00 -7.16 9.09
C PRO A 199 8.87 -6.87 10.59
N GLY A 200 8.97 -5.61 11.02
CA GLY A 200 8.77 -5.19 12.41
C GLY A 200 7.30 -5.12 12.85
N ASN A 201 6.35 -5.14 11.91
CA ASN A 201 4.92 -5.05 12.23
C ASN A 201 4.31 -6.42 12.57
N GLN A 202 4.72 -6.96 13.72
CA GLN A 202 4.23 -8.25 14.22
C GLN A 202 2.71 -8.30 14.44
N SER A 203 2.08 -7.15 14.72
CA SER A 203 0.63 -7.07 14.94
C SER A 203 -0.15 -7.37 13.66
N SER A 204 0.26 -6.76 12.54
CA SER A 204 -0.35 -7.04 11.25
C SER A 204 -0.04 -8.46 10.76
N GLN A 205 1.17 -8.96 10.98
CA GLN A 205 1.50 -10.36 10.65
C GLN A 205 0.54 -11.34 11.34
N LYS A 206 0.40 -11.23 12.67
CA LYS A 206 -0.53 -12.05 13.46
C LYS A 206 -2.00 -11.89 13.02
N LEU A 207 -2.41 -10.68 12.66
CA LEU A 207 -3.75 -10.41 12.16
C LEU A 207 -4.02 -11.19 10.86
N PHE A 208 -3.17 -11.02 9.86
CA PHE A 208 -3.40 -11.64 8.55
C PHE A 208 -3.21 -13.16 8.59
N GLU A 209 -2.30 -13.69 9.39
CA GLU A 209 -2.16 -15.14 9.61
C GLU A 209 -3.42 -15.75 10.23
N ARG A 210 -4.04 -15.07 11.22
CA ARG A 210 -5.33 -15.51 11.79
C ARG A 210 -6.46 -15.47 10.78
N LEU A 211 -6.40 -14.55 9.83
CA LEU A 211 -7.35 -14.49 8.70
C LEU A 211 -7.06 -15.56 7.63
N GLY A 212 -6.01 -16.37 7.80
CA GLY A 212 -5.65 -17.47 6.90
C GLY A 212 -4.61 -17.10 5.83
N ALA A 213 -3.96 -15.93 5.95
CA ALA A 213 -2.90 -15.56 5.03
C ALA A 213 -1.65 -16.42 5.26
N VAL A 214 -0.98 -16.80 4.16
CA VAL A 214 0.23 -17.61 4.19
C VAL A 214 1.41 -16.84 3.62
N PRO A 215 2.64 -17.06 4.10
CA PRO A 215 3.84 -16.47 3.52
C PRO A 215 3.94 -16.75 2.01
N ASN A 216 4.26 -15.73 1.22
CA ASN A 216 4.35 -15.77 -0.25
C ASN A 216 5.61 -15.06 -0.77
N GLY A 217 6.64 -14.93 0.05
CA GLY A 217 7.92 -14.31 -0.30
C GLY A 217 8.05 -12.88 0.22
N ILE A 218 8.92 -12.11 -0.44
CA ILE A 218 9.25 -10.73 -0.06
C ILE A 218 9.24 -9.84 -1.30
N SER A 219 9.04 -8.55 -1.09
CA SER A 219 9.08 -7.56 -2.17
C SER A 219 9.74 -6.28 -1.70
N SER A 220 10.42 -5.58 -2.61
CA SER A 220 10.88 -4.23 -2.31
C SER A 220 9.68 -3.27 -2.26
N LEU A 221 9.69 -2.38 -1.26
CA LEU A 221 8.68 -1.33 -1.15
C LEU A 221 9.11 -0.03 -1.85
N PHE A 222 10.41 0.28 -1.86
CA PHE A 222 10.95 1.58 -2.30
C PHE A 222 12.23 1.47 -3.15
N LEU A 223 13.18 0.62 -2.75
CA LEU A 223 14.48 0.51 -3.41
C LEU A 223 14.39 -0.53 -4.52
N GLN A 224 14.26 -0.14 -5.78
CA GLN A 224 14.30 -1.12 -6.88
C GLN A 224 15.72 -1.37 -7.39
N GLU A 225 16.65 -0.47 -7.12
CA GLU A 225 18.05 -0.63 -7.47
C GLU A 225 18.74 -1.60 -6.50
N GLU A 226 19.26 -2.70 -7.05
CA GLU A 226 19.88 -3.77 -6.27
C GLU A 226 21.08 -3.26 -5.46
N GLU A 227 21.85 -2.29 -5.97
CA GLU A 227 22.99 -1.70 -5.26
C GLU A 227 22.55 -0.94 -4.00
N LEU A 228 21.46 -0.17 -4.06
CA LEU A 228 20.92 0.54 -2.90
C LEU A 228 20.34 -0.43 -1.87
N GLN A 229 19.67 -1.50 -2.32
CA GLN A 229 19.21 -2.56 -1.43
C GLN A 229 20.40 -3.21 -0.71
N GLN A 230 21.45 -3.59 -1.44
CA GLN A 230 22.63 -4.23 -0.86
C GLN A 230 23.32 -3.33 0.16
N ARG A 231 23.48 -2.03 -0.14
CA ARG A 231 24.04 -1.06 0.82
C ARG A 231 23.19 -0.95 2.07
N CYS A 232 21.86 -0.85 1.92
CA CYS A 232 20.94 -0.84 3.05
C CYS A 232 21.06 -2.13 3.89
N GLU A 233 21.15 -3.30 3.24
CA GLU A 233 21.36 -4.60 3.92
C GLU A 233 22.69 -4.63 4.70
N GLU A 234 23.78 -4.16 4.09
CA GLU A 234 25.13 -4.15 4.68
C GLU A 234 25.25 -3.21 5.88
N GLU A 235 24.72 -1.99 5.76
CA GLU A 235 24.75 -0.98 6.84
C GLU A 235 23.93 -1.43 8.06
N ASN A 236 22.90 -2.27 7.84
CA ASN A 236 21.95 -2.68 8.86
C ASN A 236 22.12 -4.13 9.34
N LEU A 237 23.22 -4.82 9.02
CA LEU A 237 23.46 -6.22 9.45
C LEU A 237 23.39 -6.40 10.98
N HIS A 238 23.72 -5.36 11.74
CA HIS A 238 23.65 -5.34 13.20
C HIS A 238 22.22 -5.45 13.76
N LEU A 239 21.19 -5.28 12.93
CA LEU A 239 19.77 -5.42 13.29
C LEU A 239 19.27 -6.88 13.17
N ILE A 240 20.09 -7.81 12.68
CA ILE A 240 19.71 -9.22 12.56
C ILE A 240 19.82 -9.89 13.94
N ASP A 241 18.67 -10.21 14.53
CA ASP A 241 18.54 -10.97 15.76
C ASP A 241 17.85 -12.33 15.53
N GLU A 242 17.57 -13.06 16.62
CA GLU A 242 16.90 -14.37 16.57
C GLU A 242 15.49 -14.29 15.96
N ASP A 243 14.77 -13.18 16.18
CA ASP A 243 13.43 -12.97 15.66
C ASP A 243 13.47 -12.75 14.13
N VAL A 244 14.42 -11.94 13.65
CA VAL A 244 14.66 -11.75 12.21
C VAL A 244 15.04 -13.07 11.53
N ILE A 245 15.88 -13.88 12.16
CA ILE A 245 16.28 -15.19 11.62
C ILE A 245 15.08 -16.13 11.54
N ALA A 246 14.27 -16.23 12.59
CA ALA A 246 13.08 -17.08 12.60
C ALA A 246 12.05 -16.62 11.55
N LEU A 247 11.87 -15.31 11.40
CA LEU A 247 10.99 -14.74 10.39
C LEU A 247 11.49 -15.03 8.96
N ALA A 248 12.79 -14.91 8.71
CA ALA A 248 13.37 -15.23 7.41
C ALA A 248 13.20 -16.71 7.04
N GLN A 249 13.34 -17.61 8.03
CA GLN A 249 13.06 -19.04 7.84
C GLN A 249 11.60 -19.30 7.47
N LYS A 250 10.65 -18.63 8.15
CA LYS A 250 9.21 -18.73 7.82
C LYS A 250 8.91 -18.32 6.37
N PHE A 251 9.66 -17.36 5.85
CA PHE A 251 9.52 -16.86 4.47
C PHE A 251 10.43 -17.56 3.46
N ASN A 252 11.30 -18.47 3.92
CA ASN A 252 12.31 -19.14 3.11
C ASN A 252 13.22 -18.17 2.35
N VAL A 253 13.72 -17.14 3.04
CA VAL A 253 14.63 -16.13 2.51
C VAL A 253 15.84 -15.95 3.43
N GLU A 254 16.90 -15.30 2.94
CA GLU A 254 18.05 -14.94 3.77
C GLU A 254 17.67 -13.81 4.75
N PRO A 255 18.09 -13.87 6.04
CA PRO A 255 17.76 -12.85 7.04
C PRO A 255 18.09 -11.42 6.62
N ARG A 256 19.22 -11.21 5.93
CA ARG A 256 19.62 -9.89 5.42
C ARG A 256 18.57 -9.27 4.51
N LYS A 257 17.83 -10.06 3.72
CA LYS A 257 16.84 -9.54 2.78
C LYS A 257 15.67 -8.87 3.47
N LEU A 258 15.40 -9.22 4.73
CA LEU A 258 14.36 -8.55 5.53
C LEU A 258 14.74 -7.13 5.96
N LEU A 259 15.99 -6.70 5.77
CA LEU A 259 16.43 -5.34 6.09
C LEU A 259 16.03 -4.31 5.01
N SER A 260 15.78 -4.76 3.78
CA SER A 260 15.49 -3.91 2.62
C SER A 260 14.13 -4.23 1.96
N HIS A 261 13.44 -5.28 2.42
CA HIS A 261 12.19 -5.77 1.83
C HIS A 261 11.07 -5.86 2.85
N VAL A 262 9.83 -5.82 2.35
CA VAL A 262 8.64 -6.17 3.12
C VAL A 262 8.22 -7.60 2.88
N LEU A 263 7.54 -8.16 3.87
CA LEU A 263 6.93 -9.48 3.81
C LEU A 263 5.73 -9.46 2.87
N GLU A 264 5.60 -10.49 2.04
CA GLU A 264 4.42 -10.70 1.21
C GLU A 264 3.62 -11.90 1.69
N TYR A 265 2.35 -11.69 2.01
CA TYR A 265 1.41 -12.77 2.28
C TYR A 265 0.40 -12.90 1.14
N LYS A 266 0.03 -14.14 0.83
CA LYS A 266 -1.13 -14.48 -0.01
C LYS A 266 -2.31 -14.79 0.90
N LEU A 267 -3.46 -14.19 0.62
CA LEU A 267 -4.72 -14.48 1.31
C LEU A 267 -5.77 -14.92 0.30
N VAL A 268 -6.34 -16.11 0.53
CA VAL A 268 -7.47 -16.63 -0.24
C VAL A 268 -8.73 -16.57 0.61
N TRP A 269 -9.77 -15.94 0.08
CA TRP A 269 -11.03 -15.64 0.74
C TRP A 269 -12.17 -16.40 0.07
N LEU A 270 -12.57 -17.51 0.68
CA LEU A 270 -13.63 -18.38 0.18
C LEU A 270 -14.94 -18.11 0.92
N GLU A 271 -16.08 -18.12 0.19
CA GLU A 271 -17.40 -18.11 0.79
C GLU A 271 -17.57 -19.29 1.77
N ASN A 272 -18.19 -19.04 2.94
CA ASN A 272 -18.52 -20.03 3.98
C ASN A 272 -17.38 -20.53 4.89
N THR A 273 -16.25 -19.84 4.94
CA THR A 273 -15.32 -20.05 6.06
C THR A 273 -15.84 -19.31 7.29
N ALA A 274 -16.32 -20.03 8.30
CA ALA A 274 -16.66 -19.45 9.60
C ALA A 274 -15.41 -18.77 10.15
N LYS A 275 -15.46 -17.45 10.31
CA LYS A 275 -14.36 -16.63 10.80
C LYS A 275 -14.78 -16.06 12.13
N ASP A 276 -14.49 -16.81 13.18
CA ASP A 276 -14.79 -16.40 14.54
C ASP A 276 -13.84 -15.25 14.93
N TYR A 277 -14.38 -14.03 14.90
CA TYR A 277 -13.80 -12.82 15.46
C TYR A 277 -14.87 -12.16 16.34
N ASP A 278 -15.24 -12.85 17.42
CA ASP A 278 -15.98 -12.27 18.54
C ASP A 278 -15.03 -11.50 19.47
#